data_AF-A0A941F0H5-F1
#
_entry.id   AF-A0A941F0H5-F1
#
_cell.length_a   1.000
_cell.length_b   1.000
_cell.length_c   1.000
_cell.angle_alpha   90.00
_cell.angle_beta   90.00
_cell.angle_gamma   90.00
#
_symmetry.space_group_name_H-M   'P 1'
#
loop_
_entity.id
_entity.type
_entity.pdbx_description
1 polymer ?
#
loop_
_entity_poly.entity_id
_entity_poly.type
_entity_poly.pdbx_seq_one_letter_code
_entity_poly.pdbx_strand_id
1 'polypeptide(L)'
;MNNLGLVSIGSAAAAAGVPEWRLRSWEASGLLTPARSAAGYRLYSSADIRRAVELREASSSTNRLGVFAATADQRSTRETATQDIVTPAAPGRQERASGAVEARRMRILRRLAHAIRHVDDLGHVLGTALESALGMVDAEIGALSYADISTQRYVLAAQRGLSPAYVRGIDTWNLHEGLAGESFGLREPLTIVDLSTNSAVARDVVHAERLRGYLCVPLLRGQRRLGIIEVFDREPRVFSADEVQSLELIGASVSSIVESLVLTQELSFLRDERAKVLREWTVQALATADTERVELVRALRSEASGLEGGEYGA
;
A
#
# COMPACT_ATOMS: atom_id res chain seq x y z
N MET A 1 -2.92 38.00 -6.05
CA MET A 1 -1.48 37.75 -5.89
C MET A 1 -1.14 37.85 -4.41
N ASN A 2 -1.23 36.74 -3.65
CA ASN A 2 -0.88 36.73 -2.24
C ASN A 2 0.61 36.39 -2.09
N ASN A 3 1.36 37.36 -1.57
CA ASN A 3 2.78 37.25 -1.27
C ASN A 3 2.91 36.46 0.06
N LEU A 4 2.85 35.13 -0.01
CA LEU A 4 3.18 34.29 1.16
C LEU A 4 4.68 34.49 1.42
N GLY A 5 4.98 35.15 2.54
CA GLY A 5 6.34 35.27 3.06
C GLY A 5 6.99 33.90 3.26
N LEU A 6 8.27 33.88 3.59
CA LEU A 6 9.02 32.66 3.87
C LEU A 6 8.28 31.77 4.88
N VAL A 7 7.88 30.56 4.49
CA VAL A 7 7.10 29.63 5.32
C VAL A 7 7.90 28.39 5.73
N SER A 8 7.47 27.71 6.80
CA SER A 8 8.05 26.45 7.25
C SER A 8 7.77 25.31 6.26
N ILE A 9 8.51 24.19 6.41
CA ILE A 9 8.33 23.01 5.56
C ILE A 9 6.90 22.45 5.59
N GLY A 10 6.24 22.41 6.75
CA GLY A 10 4.88 21.90 6.86
C GLY A 10 3.87 22.78 6.15
N SER A 11 4.02 24.11 6.26
CA SER A 11 3.18 25.06 5.52
C SER A 11 3.45 25.04 4.02
N ALA A 12 4.71 24.88 3.60
CA ALA A 12 5.08 24.73 2.20
C ALA A 12 4.51 23.44 1.59
N ALA A 13 4.61 22.32 2.34
CA ALA A 13 4.11 21.01 1.96
C ALA A 13 2.58 21.03 1.77
N ALA A 14 1.86 21.60 2.75
CA ALA A 14 0.42 21.79 2.67
C ALA A 14 0.01 22.68 1.48
N ALA A 15 0.72 23.79 1.25
CA ALA A 15 0.43 24.69 0.14
C ALA A 15 0.73 24.07 -1.24
N ALA A 16 1.77 23.23 -1.34
CA ALA A 16 2.10 22.50 -2.56
C ALA A 16 1.30 21.20 -2.75
N GLY A 17 0.49 20.79 -1.76
CA GLY A 17 -0.27 19.54 -1.80
C GLY A 17 0.62 18.30 -1.88
N VAL A 18 1.79 18.33 -1.24
CA VAL A 18 2.75 17.22 -1.19
C VAL A 18 3.18 16.96 0.26
N PRO A 19 3.53 15.72 0.65
CA PRO A 19 4.02 15.45 2.00
C PRO A 19 5.40 16.11 2.24
N GLU A 20 5.72 16.47 3.49
CA GLU A 20 6.96 17.19 3.84
C GLU A 20 8.24 16.47 3.36
N TRP A 21 8.26 15.13 3.43
CA TRP A 21 9.42 14.35 3.00
C TRP A 21 9.71 14.53 1.50
N ARG A 22 8.69 14.80 0.66
CA ARG A 22 8.88 15.04 -0.77
C ARG A 22 9.60 16.37 -1.03
N LEU A 23 9.30 17.41 -0.25
CA LEU A 23 10.08 18.65 -0.29
C LEU A 23 11.54 18.41 0.12
N ARG A 24 11.79 17.58 1.14
CA ARG A 24 13.15 17.20 1.56
C ARG A 24 13.89 16.40 0.50
N SER A 25 13.20 15.51 -0.21
CA SER A 25 13.77 14.72 -1.29
C SER A 25 14.14 15.60 -2.50
N TRP A 26 13.26 16.52 -2.90
CA TRP A 26 13.57 17.49 -3.94
C TRP A 26 14.70 18.45 -3.57
N GLU A 27 14.81 18.85 -2.30
CA GLU A 27 16.00 19.57 -1.81
C GLU A 27 17.29 18.74 -1.96
N ALA A 28 17.27 17.49 -1.50
CA ALA A 28 18.43 16.60 -1.58
C ALA A 28 18.85 16.33 -3.03
N SER A 29 17.91 16.44 -3.96
CA SER A 29 18.12 16.27 -5.41
C SER A 29 18.46 17.58 -6.13
N GLY A 30 18.49 18.71 -5.41
CA GLY A 30 18.76 20.04 -5.95
C GLY A 30 17.62 20.66 -6.77
N LEU A 31 16.43 20.04 -6.77
CA LEU A 31 15.24 20.52 -7.47
C LEU A 31 14.53 21.65 -6.73
N LEU A 32 14.78 21.80 -5.43
CA LEU A 32 14.38 22.92 -4.59
C LEU A 32 15.59 23.42 -3.78
N THR A 33 15.69 24.73 -3.59
CA THR A 33 16.79 25.36 -2.84
C THR A 33 16.25 26.43 -1.87
N PRO A 34 15.52 26.01 -0.81
CA PRO A 34 14.92 26.96 0.12
C PRO A 34 15.97 27.67 0.96
N ALA A 35 15.64 28.89 1.38
CA ALA A 35 16.50 29.69 2.24
C ALA A 35 16.61 29.08 3.65
N ARG A 36 17.66 29.46 4.37
CA ARG A 36 17.84 29.11 5.77
C ARG A 36 17.68 30.34 6.64
N SER A 37 17.00 30.19 7.77
CA SER A 37 16.99 31.23 8.80
C SER A 37 18.34 31.30 9.50
N ALA A 38 18.59 32.39 10.25
CA ALA A 38 19.79 32.52 11.09
C ALA A 38 19.93 31.39 12.13
N ALA A 39 18.83 30.72 12.50
CA ALA A 39 18.79 29.57 13.39
C ALA A 39 18.84 28.21 12.65
N GLY A 40 19.06 28.19 11.33
CA GLY A 40 19.24 26.98 10.53
C GLY A 40 17.94 26.31 10.03
N TYR A 41 16.76 26.86 10.33
CA TYR A 41 15.48 26.33 9.87
C TYR A 41 15.26 26.59 8.37
N ARG A 42 14.59 25.66 7.70
CA ARG A 42 14.21 25.77 6.29
C ARG A 42 13.05 26.75 6.12
N LEU A 43 13.21 27.65 5.17
CA LEU A 43 12.24 28.69 4.83
C LEU A 43 11.97 28.66 3.33
N TYR A 44 10.76 28.29 2.96
CA TYR A 44 10.32 28.17 1.57
C TYR A 44 9.65 29.45 1.13
N SER A 45 10.09 29.97 0.00
CA SER A 45 9.47 31.11 -0.66
C SER A 45 8.23 30.68 -1.44
N SER A 46 7.41 31.67 -1.82
CA SER A 46 6.33 31.44 -2.79
C SER A 46 6.83 30.88 -4.13
N ALA A 47 8.09 31.11 -4.51
CA ALA A 47 8.69 30.52 -5.71
C ALA A 47 8.99 29.02 -5.52
N ASP A 48 9.48 28.62 -4.35
CA ASP A 48 9.73 27.20 -4.03
C ASP A 48 8.42 26.40 -4.00
N ILE A 49 7.33 26.99 -3.47
CA ILE A 49 6.01 26.35 -3.45
C ILE A 49 5.47 26.18 -4.88
N ARG A 50 5.57 27.21 -5.74
CA ARG A 50 5.17 27.09 -7.14
C ARG A 50 5.99 26.01 -7.86
N ARG A 51 7.30 25.98 -7.63
CA ARG A 51 8.17 24.97 -8.20
C ARG A 51 7.81 23.56 -7.72
N ALA A 52 7.47 23.40 -6.45
CA ALA A 52 7.00 22.13 -5.89
C ALA A 52 5.68 21.66 -6.53
N VAL A 53 4.76 22.58 -6.82
CA VAL A 53 3.52 22.29 -7.56
C VAL A 53 3.81 21.87 -8.99
N GLU A 54 4.70 22.57 -9.69
CA GLU A 54 5.13 22.21 -11.05
C GLU A 54 5.81 20.83 -11.08
N LEU A 55 6.67 20.52 -10.12
CA LEU A 55 7.35 19.22 -10.03
C LEU A 55 6.34 18.09 -9.79
N ARG A 56 5.36 18.31 -8.89
CA ARG A 56 4.24 17.37 -8.69
C ARG A 56 3.46 17.15 -9.99
N GLU A 57 3.13 18.23 -10.69
CA GLU A 57 2.34 18.17 -11.92
C GLU A 57 3.11 17.53 -13.08
N ALA A 58 4.41 17.79 -13.21
CA ALA A 58 5.28 17.15 -14.20
C ALA A 58 5.41 15.64 -13.94
N SER A 59 5.56 15.22 -12.68
CA SER A 59 5.54 13.80 -12.31
C SER A 59 4.20 13.12 -12.63
N SER A 60 3.08 13.85 -12.55
CA SER A 60 1.75 13.33 -12.93
C SER A 60 1.46 13.40 -14.44
N SER A 61 2.11 14.31 -15.18
CA SER A 61 1.82 14.62 -16.59
C SER A 61 2.65 13.80 -17.57
N THR A 62 3.92 13.50 -17.23
CA THR A 62 4.76 12.61 -18.04
C THR A 62 4.16 11.20 -18.18
N ASN A 63 3.27 10.80 -17.25
CA ASN A 63 2.57 9.51 -17.30
C ASN A 63 1.13 9.59 -17.84
N ARG A 64 0.61 10.78 -18.20
CA ARG A 64 -0.71 10.94 -18.82
C ARG A 64 -0.67 11.32 -20.31
N LEU A 65 0.45 11.84 -20.81
CA LEU A 65 0.59 12.31 -22.19
C LEU A 65 1.03 11.23 -23.22
N GLY A 66 1.03 9.95 -22.83
CA GLY A 66 1.12 8.82 -23.78
C GLY A 66 -0.23 8.44 -24.42
N VAL A 67 -1.34 9.04 -23.97
CA VAL A 67 -2.69 8.80 -24.48
C VAL A 67 -3.18 10.11 -25.11
N PHE A 68 -3.54 10.08 -26.40
CA PHE A 68 -4.02 11.18 -27.26
C PHE A 68 -3.02 11.94 -28.17
N ALA A 69 -1.96 11.29 -28.65
CA ALA A 69 -1.20 11.78 -29.80
C ALA A 69 -1.14 10.75 -30.95
N ALA A 70 -2.31 10.26 -31.37
CA ALA A 70 -2.46 9.66 -32.70
C ALA A 70 -3.86 10.01 -33.20
N THR A 71 -3.90 10.64 -34.37
CA THR A 71 -5.05 11.07 -35.18
C THR A 71 -5.60 12.49 -34.92
N ALA A 72 -4.85 13.49 -35.38
CA ALA A 72 -5.42 14.74 -35.88
C ALA A 72 -4.41 15.46 -36.80
N ASP A 73 -4.24 14.99 -38.04
CA ASP A 73 -4.24 15.89 -39.20
C ASP A 73 -4.30 15.09 -40.52
N GLN A 74 -5.41 15.23 -41.25
CA GLN A 74 -5.39 15.65 -42.65
C GLN A 74 -6.84 15.89 -43.09
N ARG A 75 -7.16 17.17 -43.25
CA ARG A 75 -8.40 17.67 -43.85
C ARG A 75 -8.44 17.41 -45.35
N SER A 76 -9.64 17.07 -45.80
CA SER A 76 -10.31 17.59 -47.01
C SER A 76 -9.77 17.17 -48.38
N THR A 77 -10.58 16.39 -49.11
CA THR A 77 -11.45 16.93 -50.19
C THR A 77 -12.48 15.88 -50.65
N ARG A 78 -13.73 16.35 -50.88
CA ARG A 78 -14.73 15.99 -51.92
C ARG A 78 -14.48 14.68 -52.71
N GLU A 79 -15.43 13.81 -52.99
CA GLU A 79 -16.77 13.95 -53.62
C GLU A 79 -17.19 12.49 -53.91
N THR A 80 -18.34 11.95 -53.50
CA THR A 80 -19.56 11.77 -54.32
C THR A 80 -20.20 10.44 -53.90
N ALA A 81 -21.53 10.40 -53.91
CA ALA A 81 -22.40 9.26 -53.66
C ALA A 81 -21.96 7.94 -54.34
N THR A 82 -22.25 6.79 -53.70
CA THR A 82 -23.21 5.77 -54.17
C THR A 82 -23.34 4.67 -53.09
N GLN A 83 -24.57 4.27 -52.82
CA GLN A 83 -24.95 3.12 -51.98
C GLN A 83 -24.30 1.84 -52.51
N ASP A 84 -23.98 0.88 -51.63
CA ASP A 84 -24.36 -0.53 -51.86
C ASP A 84 -23.93 -1.49 -50.73
N ILE A 85 -24.91 -2.29 -50.33
CA ILE A 85 -24.83 -3.70 -49.90
C ILE A 85 -24.00 -3.99 -48.62
N VAL A 86 -24.72 -4.03 -47.49
CA VAL A 86 -24.28 -4.70 -46.27
C VAL A 86 -24.33 -6.21 -46.47
N THR A 87 -23.17 -6.86 -46.50
CA THR A 87 -23.02 -8.30 -46.23
C THR A 87 -22.40 -8.44 -44.84
N PRO A 88 -22.94 -9.25 -43.91
CA PRO A 88 -22.38 -9.35 -42.58
C PRO A 88 -21.08 -10.17 -42.60
N ALA A 89 -19.96 -9.49 -42.28
CA ALA A 89 -18.66 -10.12 -42.09
C ALA A 89 -18.64 -10.96 -40.80
N ALA A 90 -18.09 -12.16 -40.88
CA ALA A 90 -17.96 -13.11 -39.78
C ALA A 90 -17.12 -12.55 -38.60
N PRO A 91 -17.42 -12.94 -37.33
CA PRO A 91 -16.73 -12.44 -36.15
C PRO A 91 -15.29 -12.98 -36.07
N GLY A 92 -14.31 -12.12 -36.37
CA GLY A 92 -12.89 -12.46 -36.49
C GLY A 92 -12.01 -11.74 -35.45
N ARG A 93 -11.24 -12.53 -34.70
CA ARG A 93 -10.08 -12.17 -33.84
C ARG A 93 -10.32 -11.31 -32.58
N GLN A 94 -11.03 -10.19 -32.62
CA GLN A 94 -11.13 -9.28 -31.46
C GLN A 94 -11.96 -9.88 -30.30
N GLU A 95 -13.07 -10.55 -30.60
CA GLU A 95 -13.91 -11.24 -29.61
C GLU A 95 -13.23 -12.48 -29.01
N ARG A 96 -12.36 -13.16 -29.78
CA ARG A 96 -11.60 -14.33 -29.28
C ARG A 96 -10.50 -13.91 -28.31
N ALA A 97 -9.84 -12.78 -28.56
CA ALA A 97 -8.86 -12.21 -27.63
C ALA A 97 -9.54 -11.71 -26.34
N SER A 98 -10.65 -10.98 -26.46
CA SER A 98 -11.43 -10.50 -25.30
C SER A 98 -12.04 -11.64 -24.49
N GLY A 99 -12.57 -12.68 -25.15
CA GLY A 99 -13.07 -13.89 -24.52
C GLY A 99 -11.98 -14.74 -23.85
N ALA A 100 -10.76 -14.78 -24.40
CA ALA A 100 -9.63 -15.46 -23.78
C ALA A 100 -9.10 -14.70 -22.54
N VAL A 101 -9.07 -13.38 -22.60
CA VAL A 101 -8.71 -12.50 -21.46
C VAL A 101 -9.76 -12.63 -20.35
N GLU A 102 -11.05 -12.61 -20.69
CA GLU A 102 -12.14 -12.77 -19.70
C GLU A 102 -12.20 -14.19 -19.12
N ALA A 103 -11.98 -15.21 -19.95
CA ALA A 103 -11.85 -16.59 -19.47
C ALA A 103 -10.59 -16.79 -18.60
N ARG A 104 -9.51 -16.04 -18.82
CA ARG A 104 -8.32 -16.03 -17.96
C ARG A 104 -8.62 -15.33 -16.63
N ARG A 105 -9.25 -14.16 -16.69
CA ARG A 105 -9.70 -13.37 -15.53
C ARG A 105 -10.61 -14.20 -14.63
N MET A 106 -11.62 -14.85 -15.20
CA MET A 106 -12.57 -15.69 -14.47
C MET A 106 -11.90 -16.92 -13.84
N ARG A 107 -10.85 -17.46 -14.46
CA ARG A 107 -10.08 -18.59 -13.91
C ARG A 107 -9.23 -18.19 -12.71
N ILE A 108 -8.62 -17.00 -12.78
CA ILE A 108 -7.90 -16.40 -11.66
C ILE A 108 -8.89 -16.13 -10.54
N LEU A 109 -10.00 -15.44 -10.80
CA LEU A 109 -11.04 -15.18 -9.80
C LEU A 109 -11.59 -16.46 -9.16
N ARG A 110 -11.83 -17.53 -9.92
CA ARG A 110 -12.29 -18.82 -9.36
C ARG A 110 -11.23 -19.52 -8.52
N ARG A 111 -9.95 -19.45 -8.90
CA ARG A 111 -8.84 -19.97 -8.09
C ARG A 111 -8.70 -19.19 -6.78
N LEU A 112 -8.76 -17.86 -6.85
CA LEU A 112 -8.71 -16.98 -5.69
C LEU A 112 -9.89 -17.21 -4.74
N ALA A 113 -11.11 -17.29 -5.27
CA ALA A 113 -12.32 -17.57 -4.48
C ALA A 113 -12.31 -18.97 -3.83
N HIS A 114 -11.62 -19.94 -4.43
CA HIS A 114 -11.49 -21.28 -3.86
C HIS A 114 -10.49 -21.32 -2.69
N ALA A 115 -9.47 -20.46 -2.71
CA ALA A 115 -8.40 -20.43 -1.72
C ALA A 115 -8.71 -19.61 -0.47
N ILE A 116 -9.76 -18.76 -0.50
CA ILE A 116 -10.23 -17.96 0.65
C ILE A 116 -10.77 -18.83 1.82
N ARG A 117 -10.87 -20.16 1.69
CA ARG A 117 -11.41 -21.03 2.74
C ARG A 117 -10.45 -21.40 3.88
N HIS A 118 -9.15 -21.09 3.82
CA HIS A 118 -8.22 -21.37 4.91
C HIS A 118 -7.15 -20.29 5.05
N VAL A 119 -6.93 -19.79 6.28
CA VAL A 119 -5.90 -18.78 6.62
C VAL A 119 -4.48 -19.30 6.29
N ASP A 120 -4.28 -20.62 6.31
CA ASP A 120 -2.98 -21.28 6.05
C ASP A 120 -2.54 -21.28 4.56
N ASP A 121 -3.42 -20.95 3.61
CA ASP A 121 -3.13 -20.98 2.16
C ASP A 121 -2.82 -19.59 1.57
N LEU A 122 -2.86 -18.54 2.39
CA LEU A 122 -2.85 -17.17 1.87
C LEU A 122 -1.49 -16.75 1.30
N GLY A 123 -0.38 -17.18 1.90
CA GLY A 123 0.95 -16.97 1.34
C GLY A 123 1.11 -17.63 -0.02
N HIS A 124 0.51 -18.80 -0.21
CA HIS A 124 0.52 -19.51 -1.49
C HIS A 124 -0.34 -18.80 -2.55
N VAL A 125 -1.50 -18.27 -2.16
CA VAL A 125 -2.36 -17.45 -3.02
C VAL A 125 -1.64 -16.18 -3.49
N LEU A 126 -1.04 -15.43 -2.56
CA LEU A 126 -0.32 -14.20 -2.87
C LEU A 126 0.95 -14.49 -3.67
N GLY A 127 1.62 -15.62 -3.40
CA GLY A 127 2.72 -16.13 -4.24
C GLY A 127 2.28 -16.42 -5.67
N THR A 128 1.17 -17.13 -5.86
CA THR A 128 0.60 -17.42 -7.19
C THR A 128 0.19 -16.13 -7.92
N ALA A 129 -0.33 -15.16 -7.19
CA ALA A 129 -0.68 -13.85 -7.74
C ALA A 129 0.56 -13.07 -8.19
N LEU A 130 1.63 -13.08 -7.39
CA LEU A 130 2.92 -12.47 -7.75
C LEU A 130 3.52 -13.15 -8.99
N GLU A 131 3.52 -14.47 -9.07
CA GLU A 131 4.01 -15.18 -10.26
C GLU A 131 3.21 -14.83 -11.52
N SER A 132 1.89 -14.67 -11.39
CA SER A 132 1.03 -14.22 -12.49
C SER A 132 1.33 -12.77 -12.89
N ALA A 133 1.66 -11.91 -11.92
CA ALA A 133 2.07 -10.53 -12.15
C ALA A 133 3.36 -10.44 -12.96
N LEU A 134 4.38 -11.16 -12.48
CA LEU A 134 5.69 -11.26 -13.11
C LEU A 134 5.60 -11.79 -14.55
N GLY A 135 4.78 -12.83 -14.77
CA GLY A 135 4.57 -13.38 -16.11
C GLY A 135 3.83 -12.45 -17.08
N MET A 136 3.06 -11.47 -16.60
CA MET A 136 2.36 -10.50 -17.47
C MET A 136 3.26 -9.36 -17.92
N VAL A 137 4.32 -9.05 -17.17
CA VAL A 137 5.30 -8.01 -17.50
C VAL A 137 6.66 -8.59 -17.88
N ASP A 138 6.72 -9.89 -18.18
CA ASP A 138 7.95 -10.60 -18.55
C ASP A 138 9.15 -10.23 -17.66
N ALA A 139 8.97 -10.42 -16.36
CA ALA A 139 9.98 -10.13 -15.34
C ALA A 139 10.20 -11.35 -14.44
N GLU A 140 11.42 -11.48 -13.91
CA GLU A 140 11.79 -12.64 -13.08
C GLU A 140 11.88 -12.31 -11.59
N ILE A 141 11.91 -11.02 -11.23
CA ILE A 141 12.20 -10.54 -9.88
C ILE A 141 11.05 -9.64 -9.42
N GLY A 142 10.55 -9.89 -8.21
CA GLY A 142 9.51 -9.05 -7.64
C GLY A 142 9.15 -9.40 -6.20
N ALA A 143 8.38 -8.51 -5.59
CA ALA A 143 7.86 -8.66 -4.24
C ALA A 143 6.42 -8.16 -4.16
N LEU A 144 5.66 -8.75 -3.25
CA LEU A 144 4.32 -8.32 -2.88
C LEU A 144 4.31 -8.14 -1.37
N SER A 145 4.01 -6.93 -0.94
CA SER A 145 4.00 -6.56 0.48
C SER A 145 2.70 -5.87 0.82
N TYR A 146 2.13 -6.18 1.98
CA TYR A 146 0.99 -5.45 2.52
C TYR A 146 1.43 -4.45 3.58
N ALA A 147 0.61 -3.43 3.79
CA ALA A 147 0.88 -2.37 4.74
C ALA A 147 0.27 -2.71 6.10
N ASP A 148 1.12 -2.79 7.13
CA ASP A 148 0.69 -2.79 8.52
C ASP A 148 0.68 -1.34 9.04
N ILE A 149 -0.53 -0.80 9.16
CA ILE A 149 -0.74 0.58 9.63
C ILE A 149 -0.40 0.73 11.11
N SER A 150 -0.52 -0.33 11.92
CA SER A 150 -0.25 -0.27 13.35
C SER A 150 1.24 -0.08 13.64
N THR A 151 2.09 -0.76 12.86
CA THR A 151 3.55 -0.69 12.99
C THR A 151 4.20 0.28 12.00
N GLN A 152 3.42 0.86 11.08
CA GLN A 152 3.88 1.72 9.99
C GLN A 152 4.93 1.06 9.09
N ARG A 153 4.83 -0.27 8.89
CA ARG A 153 5.79 -1.09 8.14
C ARG A 153 5.15 -1.88 7.02
N TYR A 154 5.97 -2.24 6.04
CA TYR A 154 5.61 -3.27 5.09
C TYR A 154 5.79 -4.66 5.71
N VAL A 155 4.88 -5.57 5.37
CA VAL A 155 5.01 -6.99 5.68
C VAL A 155 5.10 -7.74 4.37
N LEU A 156 6.20 -8.46 4.17
CA LEU A 156 6.40 -9.23 2.95
C LEU A 156 5.45 -10.43 2.91
N ALA A 157 4.60 -10.49 1.88
CA ALA A 157 3.67 -11.60 1.66
C ALA A 157 4.18 -12.63 0.64
N ALA A 158 4.88 -12.17 -0.40
CA ALA A 158 5.49 -13.05 -1.39
C ALA A 158 6.69 -12.38 -2.05
N GLN A 159 7.65 -13.18 -2.51
CA GLN A 159 8.81 -12.71 -3.27
C GLN A 159 9.25 -13.73 -4.31
N ARG A 160 9.93 -13.24 -5.35
CA ARG A 160 10.66 -14.06 -6.31
C ARG A 160 11.96 -13.38 -6.70
N GLY A 161 13.03 -14.17 -6.80
CA GLY A 161 14.31 -13.72 -7.38
C GLY A 161 15.14 -12.79 -6.49
N LEU A 162 14.73 -12.55 -5.24
CA LEU A 162 15.43 -11.71 -4.27
C LEU A 162 16.27 -12.55 -3.31
N SER A 163 17.42 -12.03 -2.88
CA SER A 163 18.26 -12.75 -1.91
C SER A 163 17.62 -12.79 -0.51
N PRO A 164 18.00 -13.77 0.32
CA PRO A 164 17.56 -13.81 1.71
C PRO A 164 17.97 -12.58 2.53
N ALA A 165 19.08 -11.91 2.17
CA ALA A 165 19.52 -10.70 2.87
C ALA A 165 18.60 -9.52 2.57
N TYR A 166 18.20 -9.35 1.31
CA TYR A 166 17.25 -8.31 0.90
C TYR A 166 15.88 -8.54 1.53
N VAL A 167 15.38 -9.78 1.49
CA VAL A 167 14.10 -10.19 2.07
C VAL A 167 14.00 -9.83 3.55
N ARG A 168 15.04 -10.11 4.35
CA ARG A 168 15.07 -9.73 5.78
C ARG A 168 15.04 -8.21 6.00
N GLY A 169 15.51 -7.43 5.02
CA GLY A 169 15.46 -5.98 5.06
C GLY A 169 14.05 -5.43 4.89
N ILE A 170 13.19 -6.07 4.08
CA ILE A 170 11.86 -5.55 3.73
C ILE A 170 10.98 -5.33 4.96
N ASP A 171 10.97 -6.27 5.90
CA ASP A 171 10.18 -6.16 7.14
C ASP A 171 10.62 -4.97 8.04
N THR A 172 11.80 -4.39 7.75
CA THR A 172 12.30 -3.22 8.47
C THR A 172 11.88 -1.89 7.85
N TRP A 173 11.31 -1.89 6.64
CA TRP A 173 11.01 -0.67 5.87
C TRP A 173 9.72 0.02 6.33
N ASN A 174 9.78 1.35 6.44
CA ASN A 174 8.62 2.17 6.76
C ASN A 174 7.75 2.42 5.52
N LEU A 175 6.43 2.54 5.72
CA LEU A 175 5.44 2.77 4.65
C LEU A 175 5.60 4.08 3.87
N HIS A 176 6.41 5.01 4.38
CA HIS A 176 6.52 6.37 3.86
C HIS A 176 7.95 6.74 3.46
N GLU A 177 8.83 5.75 3.35
CA GLU A 177 10.23 5.94 3.00
C GLU A 177 10.57 5.22 1.70
N GLY A 178 11.57 5.75 0.99
CA GLY A 178 12.06 5.19 -0.26
C GLY A 178 11.04 5.24 -1.41
N LEU A 179 11.36 4.53 -2.50
CA LEU A 179 10.56 4.50 -3.73
C LEU A 179 9.22 3.76 -3.54
N ALA A 180 9.22 2.70 -2.75
CA ALA A 180 8.01 1.99 -2.33
C ALA A 180 7.03 2.93 -1.61
N GLY A 181 7.54 3.68 -0.62
CA GLY A 181 6.75 4.67 0.12
C GLY A 181 6.26 5.83 -0.74
N GLU A 182 7.01 6.21 -1.77
CA GLU A 182 6.59 7.20 -2.76
C GLU A 182 5.34 6.74 -3.53
N SER A 183 5.40 5.56 -4.15
CA SER A 183 4.28 4.98 -4.89
C SER A 183 3.06 4.77 -3.98
N PHE A 184 3.29 4.22 -2.79
CA PHE A 184 2.25 4.02 -1.78
C PHE A 184 1.59 5.34 -1.35
N GLY A 185 2.39 6.37 -1.07
CA GLY A 185 1.91 7.68 -0.63
C GLY A 185 1.17 8.46 -1.71
N LEU A 186 1.67 8.45 -2.94
CA LEU A 186 1.02 9.08 -4.09
C LEU A 186 -0.22 8.36 -4.58
N ARG A 187 -0.32 7.05 -4.29
CA ARG A 187 -1.36 6.17 -4.85
C ARG A 187 -1.25 6.09 -6.38
N GLU A 188 -0.02 6.17 -6.89
CA GLU A 188 0.30 6.10 -8.31
C GLU A 188 1.45 5.11 -8.54
N PRO A 189 1.47 4.41 -9.69
CA PRO A 189 2.64 3.62 -10.08
C PRO A 189 3.89 4.48 -10.18
N LEU A 190 5.04 3.88 -9.86
CA LEU A 190 6.35 4.51 -10.00
C LEU A 190 7.26 3.60 -10.83
N THR A 191 7.83 4.15 -11.91
CA THR A 191 8.82 3.49 -12.74
C THR A 191 10.16 4.20 -12.63
N ILE A 192 11.24 3.43 -12.48
CA ILE A 192 12.62 3.93 -12.52
C ILE A 192 13.39 3.06 -13.50
N VAL A 193 13.96 3.70 -14.53
CA VAL A 193 14.70 3.00 -15.59
C VAL A 193 15.93 2.32 -15.02
N ASP A 194 16.64 2.99 -14.11
CA ASP A 194 17.88 2.50 -13.53
C ASP A 194 18.05 2.96 -12.08
N LEU A 195 17.78 2.05 -11.14
CA LEU A 195 17.93 2.24 -9.70
C LEU A 195 19.34 2.66 -9.28
N SER A 196 20.39 2.28 -10.04
CA SER A 196 21.78 2.64 -9.68
C SER A 196 22.06 4.14 -9.79
N THR A 197 21.21 4.86 -10.54
CA THR A 197 21.31 6.31 -10.72
C THR A 197 20.45 7.10 -9.74
N ASN A 198 19.59 6.42 -8.97
CA ASN A 198 18.61 7.06 -8.10
C ASN A 198 19.16 7.29 -6.69
N SER A 199 19.24 8.56 -6.25
CA SER A 199 19.75 8.95 -4.94
C SER A 199 18.84 8.55 -3.77
N ALA A 200 17.57 8.24 -4.02
CA ALA A 200 16.63 7.80 -3.00
C ALA A 200 16.85 6.34 -2.56
N VAL A 201 17.74 5.60 -3.24
CA VAL A 201 18.02 4.19 -2.95
C VAL A 201 19.45 4.02 -2.46
N ALA A 202 19.63 3.23 -1.40
CA ALA A 202 20.96 2.89 -0.91
C ALA A 202 21.72 2.07 -1.96
N ARG A 203 22.84 2.61 -2.45
CA ARG A 203 23.63 1.97 -3.53
C ARG A 203 24.08 0.55 -3.18
N ASP A 204 24.42 0.30 -1.92
CA ASP A 204 24.89 -1.02 -1.47
C ASP A 204 23.82 -2.10 -1.69
N VAL A 205 22.54 -1.78 -1.45
CA VAL A 205 21.41 -2.69 -1.65
C VAL A 205 21.21 -2.98 -3.14
N VAL A 206 21.27 -1.95 -3.99
CA VAL A 206 21.16 -2.06 -5.45
C VAL A 206 22.29 -2.89 -6.04
N HIS A 207 23.52 -2.68 -5.56
CA HIS A 207 24.70 -3.39 -6.04
C HIS A 207 24.70 -4.86 -5.60
N ALA A 208 24.33 -5.14 -4.35
CA ALA A 208 24.30 -6.51 -3.82
C ALA A 208 23.26 -7.39 -4.56
N GLU A 209 22.08 -6.87 -4.83
CA GLU A 209 21.01 -7.60 -5.54
C GLU A 209 21.10 -7.50 -7.08
N ARG A 210 21.93 -6.58 -7.59
CA ARG A 210 22.04 -6.25 -9.02
C ARG A 210 20.72 -5.79 -9.64
N LEU A 211 19.89 -5.07 -8.88
CA LEU A 211 18.61 -4.52 -9.36
C LEU A 211 18.87 -3.23 -10.15
N ARG A 212 18.13 -3.02 -11.25
CA ARG A 212 18.32 -1.88 -12.15
C ARG A 212 16.96 -1.33 -12.58
N GLY A 213 16.22 -2.03 -13.43
CA GLY A 213 14.85 -1.65 -13.77
C GLY A 213 13.93 -1.81 -12.56
N TYR A 214 12.99 -0.87 -12.38
CA TYR A 214 12.03 -0.91 -11.28
C TYR A 214 10.66 -0.40 -11.69
N LEU A 215 9.63 -1.14 -11.30
CA LEU A 215 8.23 -0.75 -11.38
C LEU A 215 7.56 -1.12 -10.05
N CYS A 216 6.96 -0.12 -9.40
CA CYS A 216 6.15 -0.32 -8.21
C CYS A 216 4.73 0.16 -8.45
N VAL A 217 3.75 -0.64 -8.04
CA VAL A 217 2.33 -0.34 -8.13
C VAL A 217 1.72 -0.44 -6.74
N PRO A 218 0.95 0.57 -6.29
CA PRO A 218 0.29 0.51 -5.00
C PRO A 218 -0.96 -0.39 -5.06
N LEU A 219 -1.18 -1.15 -4.00
CA LEU A 219 -2.40 -1.92 -3.79
C LEU A 219 -3.46 -1.03 -3.15
N LEU A 220 -4.51 -0.73 -3.90
CA LEU A 220 -5.54 0.24 -3.53
C LEU A 220 -6.93 -0.38 -3.53
N ARG A 221 -7.74 -0.04 -2.52
CA ARG A 221 -9.18 -0.32 -2.52
C ARG A 221 -9.95 0.87 -1.99
N GLY A 222 -10.73 1.51 -2.88
CA GLY A 222 -11.40 2.76 -2.54
C GLY A 222 -10.37 3.78 -2.03
N GLN A 223 -10.55 4.27 -0.79
CA GLN A 223 -9.60 5.18 -0.16
C GLN A 223 -8.48 4.49 0.63
N ARG A 224 -8.50 3.16 0.80
CA ARG A 224 -7.48 2.43 1.56
C ARG A 224 -6.26 2.13 0.69
N ARG A 225 -5.08 2.29 1.29
CA ARG A 225 -3.80 1.81 0.75
C ARG A 225 -3.46 0.54 1.52
N LEU A 226 -3.33 -0.56 0.79
CA LEU A 226 -3.25 -1.90 1.36
C LEU A 226 -1.85 -2.49 1.26
N GLY A 227 -0.99 -1.95 0.40
CA GLY A 227 0.34 -2.48 0.16
C GLY A 227 0.91 -2.02 -1.17
N ILE A 228 1.86 -2.80 -1.69
CA ILE A 228 2.54 -2.57 -2.97
C ILE A 228 2.84 -3.91 -3.66
N ILE A 229 2.99 -3.86 -4.98
CA ILE A 229 3.66 -4.89 -5.78
C ILE A 229 4.83 -4.21 -6.47
N GLU A 230 6.00 -4.82 -6.34
CA GLU A 230 7.25 -4.36 -6.93
C GLU A 230 7.75 -5.40 -7.93
N VAL A 231 8.23 -4.90 -9.06
CA VAL A 231 8.87 -5.67 -10.12
C VAL A 231 10.22 -5.05 -10.39
N PHE A 232 11.22 -5.91 -10.55
CA PHE A 232 12.60 -5.50 -10.79
C PHE A 232 13.16 -6.21 -12.01
N ASP A 233 14.16 -5.56 -12.61
CA ASP A 233 14.98 -6.15 -13.66
C ASP A 233 16.47 -5.98 -13.33
N ARG A 234 17.33 -6.87 -13.84
CA ARG A 234 18.79 -6.79 -13.64
C ARG A 234 19.46 -5.83 -14.62
N GLU A 235 18.74 -5.42 -15.66
CA GLU A 235 19.17 -4.43 -16.64
C GLU A 235 18.30 -3.17 -16.55
N PRO A 236 18.80 -2.00 -16.98
CA PRO A 236 17.98 -0.82 -17.11
C PRO A 236 16.80 -1.09 -18.04
N ARG A 237 15.58 -0.78 -17.60
CA ARG A 237 14.37 -1.12 -18.34
C ARG A 237 13.35 0.01 -18.29
N VAL A 238 12.82 0.35 -19.46
CA VAL A 238 11.64 1.22 -19.58
C VAL A 238 10.41 0.31 -19.64
N PHE A 239 9.62 0.29 -18.58
CA PHE A 239 8.32 -0.40 -18.60
C PHE A 239 7.33 0.39 -19.45
N SER A 240 6.70 -0.27 -20.41
CA SER A 240 5.67 0.29 -21.27
C SER A 240 4.38 0.57 -20.50
N ALA A 241 3.54 1.46 -21.03
CA ALA A 241 2.24 1.76 -20.43
C ALA A 241 1.34 0.51 -20.28
N ASP A 242 1.41 -0.42 -21.24
CA ASP A 242 0.65 -1.67 -21.20
C ASP A 242 1.14 -2.61 -20.09
N GLU A 243 2.45 -2.66 -19.83
CA GLU A 243 3.00 -3.43 -18.71
C GLU A 243 2.62 -2.82 -17.36
N VAL A 244 2.68 -1.49 -17.22
CA VAL A 244 2.23 -0.78 -16.02
C VAL A 244 0.75 -1.06 -15.77
N GLN A 245 -0.10 -0.90 -16.80
CA GLN A 245 -1.54 -1.14 -16.69
C GLN A 245 -1.86 -2.61 -16.37
N SER A 246 -1.11 -3.55 -16.95
CA SER A 246 -1.24 -4.98 -16.65
C SER A 246 -0.95 -5.28 -15.18
N LEU A 247 0.11 -4.66 -14.64
CA LEU A 247 0.45 -4.81 -13.23
C LEU A 247 -0.57 -4.14 -12.31
N GLU A 248 -1.09 -2.97 -12.67
CA GLU A 248 -2.21 -2.30 -11.96
C GLU A 248 -3.48 -3.16 -11.91
N LEU A 249 -3.82 -3.84 -13.01
CA LEU A 249 -4.99 -4.72 -13.07
C LEU A 249 -4.86 -5.91 -12.11
N ILE A 250 -3.67 -6.50 -12.03
CA ILE A 250 -3.38 -7.55 -11.05
C ILE A 250 -3.38 -6.97 -9.64
N GLY A 251 -2.76 -5.81 -9.45
CA GLY A 251 -2.76 -5.07 -8.19
C GLY A 251 -4.17 -4.85 -7.65
N ALA A 252 -5.13 -4.49 -8.50
CA ALA A 252 -6.53 -4.34 -8.11
C ALA A 252 -7.16 -5.67 -7.63
N SER A 253 -6.79 -6.79 -8.24
CA SER A 253 -7.27 -8.12 -7.84
C SER A 253 -6.63 -8.58 -6.53
N VAL A 254 -5.32 -8.39 -6.38
CA VAL A 254 -4.54 -8.66 -5.17
C VAL A 254 -5.03 -7.82 -4.00
N SER A 255 -5.36 -6.55 -4.26
CA SER A 255 -5.88 -5.62 -3.25
C SER A 255 -7.11 -6.17 -2.55
N SER A 256 -8.01 -6.86 -3.26
CA SER A 256 -9.19 -7.48 -2.63
C SER A 256 -8.83 -8.62 -1.67
N ILE A 257 -7.78 -9.39 -1.99
CA ILE A 257 -7.31 -10.51 -1.15
C ILE A 257 -6.65 -9.94 0.10
N VAL A 258 -5.73 -8.99 -0.08
CA VAL A 258 -5.02 -8.31 1.02
C VAL A 258 -6.00 -7.57 1.92
N GLU A 259 -7.03 -6.93 1.37
CA GLU A 259 -8.07 -6.29 2.18
C GLU A 259 -8.78 -7.30 3.09
N SER A 260 -9.18 -8.44 2.55
CA SER A 260 -9.83 -9.50 3.32
C SER A 260 -8.93 -10.05 4.41
N LEU A 261 -7.62 -10.18 4.13
CA LEU A 261 -6.63 -10.57 5.12
C LEU A 261 -6.57 -9.57 6.27
N VAL A 262 -6.31 -8.30 5.95
CA VAL A 262 -6.13 -7.24 6.96
C VAL A 262 -7.39 -7.11 7.83
N LEU A 263 -8.57 -7.15 7.23
CA LEU A 263 -9.84 -7.10 7.97
C LEU A 263 -10.03 -8.32 8.87
N THR A 264 -9.62 -9.51 8.42
CA THR A 264 -9.73 -10.73 9.23
C THR A 264 -8.79 -10.69 10.42
N GLN A 265 -7.55 -10.22 10.23
CA GLN A 265 -6.56 -10.03 11.30
C GLN A 265 -7.00 -8.99 12.33
N GLU A 266 -7.53 -7.86 11.87
CA GLU A 266 -8.04 -6.80 12.75
C GLU A 266 -9.23 -7.31 13.57
N LEU A 267 -10.12 -8.07 12.96
CA LEU A 267 -11.25 -8.69 13.66
C LEU A 267 -10.82 -9.73 14.68
N SER A 268 -9.82 -10.58 14.38
CA SER A 268 -9.30 -11.54 15.35
C SER A 268 -8.63 -10.84 16.53
N PHE A 269 -7.81 -9.82 16.26
CA PHE A 269 -7.15 -9.03 17.30
C PHE A 269 -8.16 -8.39 18.27
N LEU A 270 -9.21 -7.74 17.75
CA LEU A 270 -10.26 -7.14 18.57
C LEU A 270 -11.04 -8.17 19.40
N ARG A 271 -11.27 -9.37 18.85
CA ARG A 271 -11.92 -10.47 19.57
C ARG A 271 -11.06 -10.97 20.74
N ASP A 272 -9.76 -11.13 20.51
CA ASP A 272 -8.83 -11.61 21.52
C ASP A 272 -8.66 -10.59 22.65
N GLU A 273 -8.58 -9.30 22.31
CA GLU A 273 -8.51 -8.22 23.30
C GLU A 273 -9.79 -8.15 24.15
N ARG A 274 -10.96 -8.26 23.51
CA ARG A 274 -12.23 -8.31 24.24
C ARG A 274 -12.33 -9.54 25.14
N ALA A 275 -11.90 -10.70 24.67
CA ALA A 275 -11.89 -11.92 25.47
C ALA A 275 -10.95 -11.81 26.68
N LYS A 276 -9.81 -11.12 26.52
CA LYS A 276 -8.87 -10.85 27.61
C LYS A 276 -9.49 -9.96 28.68
N VAL A 277 -10.08 -8.83 28.30
CA VAL A 277 -10.75 -7.92 29.25
C VAL A 277 -11.88 -8.64 29.99
N LEU A 278 -12.69 -9.44 29.29
CA LEU A 278 -13.75 -10.22 29.92
C LEU A 278 -13.20 -11.24 30.93
N ARG A 279 -12.08 -11.91 30.63
CA ARG A 279 -11.42 -12.82 31.58
C ARG A 279 -10.92 -12.07 32.81
N GLU A 280 -10.27 -10.93 32.63
CA GLU A 280 -9.77 -10.09 33.74
C GLU A 280 -10.90 -9.65 34.67
N TRP A 281 -12.01 -9.15 34.11
CA TRP A 281 -13.18 -8.75 34.88
C TRP A 281 -13.83 -9.93 35.60
N THR A 282 -13.89 -11.10 34.96
CA THR A 282 -14.45 -12.31 35.58
C THR A 282 -13.61 -12.73 36.79
N VAL A 283 -12.29 -12.71 36.68
CA VAL A 283 -11.38 -13.01 37.79
C VAL A 283 -11.52 -11.99 38.92
N GLN A 284 -11.59 -10.70 38.59
CA GLN A 284 -11.81 -9.65 39.59
C GLN A 284 -13.15 -9.84 40.31
N ALA A 285 -14.24 -10.04 39.58
CA ALA A 285 -15.56 -10.24 40.18
C ALA A 285 -15.62 -11.47 41.10
N LEU A 286 -14.99 -12.59 40.70
CA LEU A 286 -14.87 -13.76 41.58
C LEU A 286 -14.07 -13.45 42.85
N ALA A 287 -12.97 -12.70 42.75
CA ALA A 287 -12.15 -12.33 43.90
C ALA A 287 -12.90 -11.40 44.87
N THR A 288 -13.66 -10.43 44.35
CA THR A 288 -14.50 -9.54 45.18
C THR A 288 -15.58 -10.33 45.90
N ALA A 289 -16.29 -11.21 45.18
CA ALA A 289 -17.34 -12.05 45.76
C ALA A 289 -16.80 -13.00 46.85
N ASP A 290 -15.60 -13.56 46.67
CA ASP A 290 -14.98 -14.41 47.71
C ASP A 290 -14.57 -13.60 48.95
N THR A 291 -14.09 -12.37 48.75
CA THR A 291 -13.74 -11.46 49.85
C THR A 291 -14.98 -11.11 50.67
N GLU A 292 -16.07 -10.68 50.02
CA GLU A 292 -17.35 -10.38 50.67
C GLU A 292 -17.91 -11.59 51.42
N ARG A 293 -17.82 -12.79 50.82
CA ARG A 293 -18.25 -14.05 51.45
C ARG A 293 -17.45 -14.35 52.71
N VAL A 294 -16.12 -14.16 52.69
CA VAL A 294 -15.25 -14.39 53.86
C VAL A 294 -15.55 -13.37 54.97
N GLU A 295 -15.78 -12.11 54.63
CA GLU A 295 -16.16 -11.07 55.60
C GLU A 295 -17.50 -11.37 56.26
N LEU A 296 -18.52 -11.75 55.49
CA LEU A 296 -19.83 -12.12 56.00
C LEU A 296 -19.73 -13.31 56.99
N VAL A 297 -18.97 -14.35 56.63
CA VAL A 297 -18.77 -15.52 57.51
C VAL A 297 -18.06 -15.13 58.80
N ARG A 298 -17.09 -14.21 58.74
CA ARG A 298 -16.41 -13.69 59.94
C ARG A 298 -17.36 -12.90 60.83
N ALA A 299 -18.17 -12.01 60.25
CA ALA A 299 -19.15 -11.21 61.00
C ALA A 299 -20.17 -12.10 61.72
N LEU A 300 -20.74 -13.08 61.01
CA LEU A 300 -21.69 -14.05 61.59
C LEU A 300 -21.06 -14.85 62.74
N ARG A 301 -19.80 -15.27 62.62
CA ARG A 301 -19.09 -15.98 63.71
C ARG A 301 -18.85 -15.09 64.92
N SER A 302 -18.48 -13.82 64.73
CA SER A 302 -18.29 -12.89 65.86
C SER A 302 -19.59 -12.63 66.60
N GLU A 303 -20.71 -12.52 65.89
CA GLU A 303 -22.03 -12.28 66.47
C GLU A 303 -22.52 -13.51 67.25
N ALA A 304 -22.38 -14.72 66.69
CA ALA A 304 -22.70 -15.96 67.37
C ALA A 304 -21.86 -16.16 68.66
N SER A 305 -20.56 -15.85 68.60
CA SER A 305 -19.67 -15.93 69.77
C SER A 305 -20.01 -14.90 70.85
N GLY A 306 -20.54 -13.73 70.45
CA GLY A 306 -21.02 -12.70 71.37
C GLY A 306 -22.33 -13.07 72.06
N LEU A 307 -23.18 -13.85 71.41
CA LEU A 307 -24.44 -14.35 71.97
C LEU A 307 -24.21 -15.46 73.00
N GLU A 308 -23.28 -16.38 72.76
CA GLU A 308 -22.93 -17.46 73.72
C GLU A 308 -22.27 -16.94 75.01
N GLY A 309 -21.61 -15.77 74.97
CA GLY A 309 -21.02 -15.12 76.14
C GLY A 309 -22.01 -14.34 77.02
N GLY A 310 -23.23 -14.09 76.55
CA GLY A 310 -24.24 -13.29 77.24
C GLY A 310 -25.19 -14.06 78.17
N GLU A 311 -25.29 -15.38 78.03
CA GLU A 311 -26.26 -16.22 78.78
C GLU A 311 -25.71 -16.84 80.08
N TYR A 312 -24.45 -16.57 80.47
CA TYR A 312 -23.86 -17.09 81.72
C TYR A 312 -23.47 -16.01 82.74
N GLY A 313 -24.18 -14.88 82.76
CA GLY A 313 -23.89 -13.76 83.65
C GLY A 313 -25.11 -13.08 84.27
N ALA A 314 -25.92 -13.83 85.03
CA ALA A 314 -26.84 -13.29 86.03
C ALA A 314 -27.17 -14.36 87.09
#